data_AF-A0A8I1BL30-F1
#
_entry.id   AF-A0A8I1BL30-F1
#
_cell.length_a   1.000
_cell.length_b   1.000
_cell.length_c   1.000
_cell.angle_alpha   90.00
_cell.angle_beta   90.00
_cell.angle_gamma   90.00
#
_symmetry.space_group_name_H-M   'P 1'
#
loop_
_entity.id
_entity.type
_entity.pdbx_description
1 polymer ?
#
loop_
_entity_poly.entity_id
_entity_poly.type
_entity_poly.pdbx_seq_one_letter_code
_entity_poly.pdbx_strand_id
1 'polypeptide(L)'
;MSFFNEIQQKVSITPFFSNMGKGSIDDKKIIYFQSIQACFESSLNVEWLPTSPTQDDPFYIKQEYPKDLAEMRLVVSKAVIESLKAFSIPDSQFQYDVHNFKIAARNAICYAFRQYLTEKYFNYGDNWERIIQIYYQGHFPIGFYKKKLVVI
;
A
#
# COMPACT_ATOMS: atom_id res chain seq x y z
N MET A 1 1.47 -22.73 -10.32
CA MET A 1 1.94 -21.39 -10.74
C MET A 1 2.99 -20.95 -9.74
N SER A 2 3.95 -20.10 -10.13
CA SER A 2 4.84 -19.48 -9.13
C SER A 2 4.06 -18.41 -8.36
N PHE A 3 4.40 -18.22 -7.08
CA PHE A 3 3.83 -17.17 -6.22
C PHE A 3 3.87 -15.77 -6.87
N PHE A 4 4.95 -15.48 -7.60
CA PHE A 4 5.09 -14.20 -8.30
C PHE A 4 4.05 -14.02 -9.42
N ASN A 5 3.76 -15.08 -10.19
CA ASN A 5 2.75 -15.02 -11.25
C ASN A 5 1.34 -14.76 -10.67
N GLU A 6 1.03 -15.33 -9.50
CA GLU A 6 -0.24 -15.12 -8.81
C GLU A 6 -0.39 -13.66 -8.35
N ILE A 7 0.68 -13.06 -7.82
CA ILE A 7 0.68 -11.62 -7.49
C ILE A 7 0.41 -10.79 -8.73
N GLN A 8 1.13 -11.03 -9.83
CA GLN A 8 0.99 -10.24 -11.05
C GLN A 8 -0.43 -10.32 -11.61
N GLN A 9 -1.01 -11.52 -11.67
CA GLN A 9 -2.39 -11.72 -12.12
C GLN A 9 -3.38 -11.01 -11.19
N LYS A 10 -3.18 -11.08 -9.87
CA LYS A 10 -4.09 -10.42 -8.93
C LYS A 10 -3.99 -8.90 -9.04
N VAL A 11 -2.78 -8.35 -9.16
CA VAL A 11 -2.55 -6.90 -9.36
C VAL A 11 -3.24 -6.38 -10.62
N SER A 12 -3.18 -7.12 -11.74
CA SER A 12 -3.73 -6.65 -13.02
C SER A 12 -5.25 -6.55 -13.06
N ILE A 13 -5.95 -7.26 -12.18
CA ILE A 13 -7.42 -7.25 -12.10
C ILE A 13 -7.97 -6.48 -10.89
N THR A 14 -7.09 -5.93 -10.03
CA THR A 14 -7.52 -5.27 -8.79
C THR A 14 -7.81 -3.78 -9.03
N PRO A 15 -9.02 -3.30 -8.73
CA PRO A 15 -9.32 -1.87 -8.74
C PRO A 15 -8.86 -1.21 -7.43
N PHE A 16 -7.55 -0.93 -7.32
CA PHE A 16 -6.98 -0.28 -6.13
C PHE A 16 -7.66 1.05 -5.83
N PHE A 17 -7.79 1.39 -4.53
CA PHE A 17 -8.45 2.60 -4.02
C PHE A 17 -9.95 2.76 -4.31
N SER A 18 -10.60 1.81 -4.98
CA SER A 18 -12.04 1.85 -5.30
C SER A 18 -13.00 1.90 -4.10
N ASN A 19 -12.52 1.50 -2.93
CA ASN A 19 -13.24 1.54 -1.66
C ASN A 19 -12.62 2.50 -0.64
N MET A 20 -11.75 3.40 -1.08
CA MET A 20 -11.24 4.46 -0.22
C MET A 20 -12.41 5.33 0.29
N GLY A 21 -12.40 5.63 1.57
CA GLY A 21 -13.41 6.35 2.34
C GLY A 21 -14.61 5.51 2.80
N LYS A 22 -14.65 4.20 2.49
CA LYS A 22 -15.79 3.33 2.81
C LYS A 22 -15.45 2.37 3.96
N GLY A 23 -15.98 2.63 5.16
CA GLY A 23 -15.77 1.76 6.33
C GLY A 23 -16.40 0.37 6.18
N SER A 24 -15.76 -0.52 5.43
CA SER A 24 -16.25 -1.88 5.12
C SER A 24 -15.42 -3.01 5.75
N ILE A 25 -14.35 -2.68 6.49
CA ILE A 25 -13.53 -3.69 7.18
C ILE A 25 -13.91 -3.74 8.66
N ASP A 26 -14.50 -4.86 9.09
CA ASP A 26 -14.78 -5.13 10.51
C ASP A 26 -13.55 -5.75 11.20
N ASP A 27 -12.53 -4.92 11.48
CA ASP A 27 -11.36 -5.31 12.26
C ASP A 27 -11.03 -4.24 13.32
N LYS A 28 -11.05 -4.65 14.60
CA LYS A 28 -10.73 -3.79 15.77
C LYS A 28 -9.30 -3.23 15.76
N LYS A 29 -8.42 -3.80 14.93
CA LYS A 29 -7.04 -3.36 14.70
C LYS A 29 -6.91 -2.30 13.61
N ILE A 30 -8.01 -1.93 12.95
CA ILE A 30 -8.04 -0.88 11.93
C ILE A 30 -8.72 0.36 12.49
N ILE A 31 -8.14 1.53 12.20
CA ILE A 31 -8.76 2.84 12.38
C ILE A 31 -9.11 3.35 11.00
N TYR A 32 -10.38 3.68 10.79
CA TYR A 32 -10.89 4.07 9.49
C TYR A 32 -11.15 5.57 9.43
N PHE A 33 -10.72 6.20 8.33
CA PHE A 33 -11.05 7.57 7.99
C PHE A 33 -11.82 7.62 6.68
N GLN A 34 -12.83 8.49 6.60
CA GLN A 34 -13.63 8.66 5.38
C GLN A 34 -12.88 9.39 4.25
N SER A 35 -11.78 10.07 4.56
CA SER A 35 -10.99 10.83 3.60
C SER A 35 -9.58 11.13 4.13
N ILE A 36 -8.68 11.55 3.23
CA ILE A 36 -7.36 12.07 3.60
C ILE A 36 -7.49 13.26 4.55
N GLN A 37 -8.40 14.20 4.24
CA GLN A 37 -8.69 15.35 5.09
C GLN A 37 -9.05 14.93 6.51
N ALA A 38 -9.97 13.98 6.68
CA ALA A 38 -10.40 13.53 8.00
C ALA A 38 -9.23 12.92 8.81
N CYS A 39 -8.27 12.27 8.14
CA CYS A 39 -7.07 11.78 8.81
C CYS A 39 -6.15 12.93 9.26
N PHE A 40 -5.91 13.93 8.41
CA PHE A 40 -5.05 15.08 8.73
C PHE A 40 -5.63 15.99 9.82
N GLU A 41 -6.96 16.14 9.86
CA GLU A 41 -7.66 16.91 10.89
C GLU A 41 -7.76 16.16 12.23
N SER A 42 -7.45 14.85 12.24
CA SER A 42 -7.48 14.06 13.46
C SER A 42 -6.33 14.43 14.40
N SER A 43 -6.55 14.29 15.70
CA SER A 43 -5.49 14.46 16.71
C SER A 43 -4.56 13.23 16.82
N LEU A 44 -4.66 12.26 15.89
CA LEU A 44 -3.83 11.07 15.92
C LEU A 44 -2.45 11.40 15.35
N ASN A 45 -1.41 11.11 16.13
CA ASN A 45 -0.04 11.17 15.63
C ASN A 45 0.25 9.90 14.82
N VAL A 46 -0.14 9.91 13.54
CA VAL A 46 0.00 8.76 12.64
C VAL A 46 1.46 8.59 12.22
N GLU A 47 1.98 7.39 12.42
CA GLU A 47 3.26 6.93 11.88
C GLU A 47 3.03 6.49 10.43
N TRP A 48 3.35 7.37 9.48
CA TRP A 48 3.09 7.15 8.06
C TRP A 48 3.88 5.97 7.47
N LEU A 49 3.20 5.17 6.65
CA LEU A 49 3.85 4.13 5.87
C LEU A 49 4.83 4.74 4.85
N PRO A 50 5.95 4.07 4.56
CA PRO A 50 6.93 4.55 3.60
C PRO A 50 6.37 4.60 2.17
N THR A 51 6.79 5.61 1.44
CA THR A 51 6.43 5.85 0.02
C THR A 51 7.66 5.90 -0.88
N SER A 52 8.85 6.16 -0.33
CA SER A 52 10.11 6.26 -1.06
C SER A 52 11.03 5.05 -0.81
N PRO A 53 11.80 4.57 -1.81
CA PRO A 53 12.84 3.56 -1.60
C PRO A 53 13.92 3.94 -0.58
N THR A 54 14.07 5.23 -0.28
CA THR A 54 15.05 5.74 0.69
C THR A 54 14.54 5.71 2.13
N GLN A 55 13.23 5.49 2.35
CA GLN A 55 12.68 5.35 3.68
C GLN A 55 12.90 3.92 4.20
N ASP A 56 13.18 3.83 5.49
CA ASP A 56 13.35 2.56 6.16
C ASP A 56 12.05 1.75 6.17
N ASP A 57 12.22 0.44 6.11
CA ASP A 57 11.12 -0.50 6.30
C ASP A 57 10.81 -0.58 7.81
N PRO A 58 9.57 -0.32 8.24
CA PRO A 58 9.21 -0.32 9.66
C PRO A 58 9.17 -1.71 10.30
N PHE A 59 9.24 -2.80 9.51
CA PHE A 59 9.10 -4.17 9.99
C PHE A 59 10.39 -4.98 9.91
N TYR A 60 11.21 -4.75 8.88
CA TYR A 60 12.37 -5.58 8.58
C TYR A 60 13.62 -4.74 8.33
N ILE A 61 14.78 -5.28 8.73
CA ILE A 61 16.06 -4.62 8.52
C ILE A 61 16.41 -4.65 7.02
N LYS A 62 16.88 -3.52 6.49
CA LYS A 62 17.31 -3.41 5.10
C LYS A 62 18.50 -4.35 4.83
N GLN A 63 18.40 -5.08 3.73
CA GLN A 63 19.45 -5.97 3.24
C GLN A 63 19.64 -5.79 1.73
N GLU A 64 20.72 -6.36 1.21
CA GLU A 64 20.93 -6.44 -0.24
C GLU A 64 19.93 -7.40 -0.88
N TYR A 65 19.42 -7.02 -2.05
CA TYR A 65 18.46 -7.84 -2.77
C TYR A 65 19.17 -8.71 -3.81
N PRO A 66 18.99 -10.04 -3.78
CA PRO A 66 19.38 -10.93 -4.87
C PRO A 66 18.83 -10.45 -6.22
N LYS A 67 19.53 -10.76 -7.31
CA LYS A 67 19.22 -10.23 -8.65
C LYS A 67 17.80 -10.58 -9.10
N ASP A 68 17.38 -11.81 -8.88
CA ASP A 68 16.02 -12.29 -9.16
C ASP A 68 14.96 -11.52 -8.37
N LEU A 69 15.17 -11.29 -7.07
CA LEU A 69 14.26 -10.46 -6.27
C LEU A 69 14.22 -9.01 -6.76
N ALA A 70 15.37 -8.44 -7.13
CA ALA A 70 15.43 -7.08 -7.67
C ALA A 70 14.63 -6.96 -8.98
N GLU A 71 14.71 -7.96 -9.87
CA GLU A 71 13.92 -8.02 -11.10
C GLU A 71 12.42 -8.17 -10.81
N MET A 72 12.03 -9.06 -9.90
CA MET A 72 10.63 -9.22 -9.47
C MET A 72 10.06 -7.91 -8.90
N ARG A 73 10.83 -7.20 -8.08
CA ARG A 73 10.46 -5.89 -7.49
C ARG A 73 10.23 -4.81 -8.56
N LEU A 74 11.01 -4.81 -9.64
CA LEU A 74 10.81 -3.89 -10.77
C LEU A 74 9.53 -4.23 -11.55
N VAL A 75 9.34 -5.51 -11.84
CA VAL A 75 8.19 -5.99 -12.62
C VAL A 75 6.87 -5.77 -11.88
N VAL A 76 6.80 -6.04 -10.57
CA VAL A 76 5.57 -5.80 -9.81
C VAL A 76 5.22 -4.31 -9.74
N SER A 77 6.22 -3.43 -9.61
CA SER A 77 6.00 -1.99 -9.57
C SER A 77 5.38 -1.49 -10.88
N LYS A 78 5.87 -2.01 -12.03
CA LYS A 78 5.26 -1.72 -13.33
C LYS A 78 3.83 -2.24 -13.42
N ALA A 79 3.57 -3.47 -12.99
CA ALA A 79 2.22 -4.05 -12.99
C ALA A 79 1.23 -3.22 -12.15
N VAL A 80 1.66 -2.75 -10.97
CA VAL A 80 0.86 -1.86 -10.12
C VAL A 80 0.55 -0.55 -10.84
N ILE A 81 1.55 0.07 -11.48
CA ILE A 81 1.34 1.32 -12.25
C ILE A 81 0.35 1.12 -13.40
N GLU A 82 0.47 0.02 -14.15
CA GLU A 82 -0.47 -0.28 -15.24
C GLU A 82 -1.89 -0.56 -14.72
N SER A 83 -2.02 -1.24 -13.58
CA SER A 83 -3.31 -1.45 -12.91
C SER A 83 -3.96 -0.12 -12.51
N LEU A 84 -3.20 0.81 -11.93
CA LEU A 84 -3.70 2.14 -11.58
C LEU A 84 -4.11 2.99 -12.79
N LYS A 85 -3.53 2.73 -13.97
CA LYS A 85 -3.97 3.36 -15.23
C LYS A 85 -5.25 2.73 -15.77
N ALA A 86 -5.35 1.40 -15.71
CA ALA A 86 -6.52 0.66 -16.17
C ALA A 86 -7.77 0.95 -15.31
N PHE A 87 -7.58 1.08 -14.00
CA PHE A 87 -8.61 1.42 -13.02
C PHE A 87 -8.36 2.82 -12.45
N SER A 88 -8.49 3.84 -13.30
CA SER A 88 -8.21 5.23 -12.92
C SER A 88 -9.19 5.74 -11.86
N ILE A 89 -8.64 6.39 -10.84
CA ILE A 89 -9.39 7.00 -9.74
C ILE A 89 -9.31 8.53 -9.86
N PRO A 90 -10.43 9.26 -9.65
CA PRO A 90 -10.44 10.72 -9.70
C PRO A 90 -9.46 11.35 -8.72
N ASP A 91 -8.75 12.38 -9.17
CA ASP A 91 -7.78 13.12 -8.35
C ASP A 91 -8.42 13.73 -7.10
N SER A 92 -9.71 14.08 -7.16
CA SER A 92 -10.48 14.62 -6.03
C SER A 92 -10.51 13.69 -4.82
N GLN A 93 -10.35 12.38 -5.00
CA GLN A 93 -10.27 11.45 -3.87
C GLN A 93 -8.95 11.58 -3.08
N PHE A 94 -7.89 12.06 -3.74
CA PHE A 94 -6.57 12.24 -3.13
C PHE A 94 -6.29 13.69 -2.76
N GLN A 95 -7.27 14.59 -2.88
CA GLN A 95 -7.07 16.02 -2.68
C GLN A 95 -7.44 16.43 -1.25
N TYR A 96 -6.59 17.25 -0.64
CA TYR A 96 -6.90 18.00 0.57
C TYR A 96 -6.37 19.41 0.38
N ASP A 97 -7.28 20.38 0.34
CA ASP A 97 -7.00 21.77 -0.01
C ASP A 97 -6.21 21.88 -1.34
N VAL A 98 -5.07 22.58 -1.35
CA VAL A 98 -4.19 22.72 -2.51
C VAL A 98 -3.29 21.51 -2.75
N HIS A 99 -3.29 20.52 -1.85
CA HIS A 99 -2.40 19.37 -1.90
C HIS A 99 -3.07 18.16 -2.56
N ASN A 100 -2.36 17.53 -3.51
CA ASN A 100 -2.78 16.30 -4.17
C ASN A 100 -1.84 15.15 -3.79
N PHE A 101 -2.38 14.14 -3.12
CA PHE A 101 -1.64 13.00 -2.58
C PHE A 101 -1.60 11.79 -3.54
N LYS A 102 -2.10 11.91 -4.78
CA LYS A 102 -2.15 10.80 -5.75
C LYS A 102 -0.77 10.22 -6.05
N ILE A 103 0.26 11.07 -6.14
CA ILE A 103 1.65 10.63 -6.34
C ILE A 103 2.14 9.86 -5.11
N ALA A 104 1.85 10.35 -3.90
CA ALA A 104 2.21 9.67 -2.65
C ALA A 104 1.50 8.31 -2.56
N ALA A 105 0.21 8.23 -2.87
CA ALA A 105 -0.56 6.99 -2.88
C ALA A 105 0.00 5.97 -3.89
N ARG A 106 0.31 6.41 -5.12
CA ARG A 106 0.97 5.57 -6.14
C ARG A 106 2.31 5.01 -5.65
N ASN A 107 3.11 5.87 -5.03
CA ASN A 107 4.43 5.49 -4.55
C ASN A 107 4.32 4.54 -3.34
N ALA A 108 3.36 4.77 -2.44
CA ALA A 108 3.06 3.93 -1.28
C ALA A 108 2.72 2.49 -1.69
N ILE A 109 1.78 2.30 -2.62
CA ILE A 109 1.41 0.96 -3.07
C ILE A 109 2.58 0.26 -3.79
N CYS A 110 3.36 0.98 -4.60
CA CYS A 110 4.56 0.42 -5.21
C CYS A 110 5.62 0.04 -4.17
N TYR A 111 5.77 0.79 -3.08
CA TYR A 111 6.64 0.43 -1.97
C TYR A 111 6.14 -0.85 -1.29
N ALA A 112 4.86 -0.88 -0.90
CA ALA A 112 4.25 -2.00 -0.21
C ALA A 112 4.39 -3.31 -0.99
N PHE A 113 4.14 -3.30 -2.31
CA PHE A 113 4.28 -4.52 -3.12
C PHE A 113 5.74 -5.01 -3.22
N ARG A 114 6.71 -4.09 -3.30
CA ARG A 114 8.13 -4.48 -3.31
C ARG A 114 8.55 -5.11 -1.98
N GLN A 115 8.06 -4.59 -0.87
CA GLN A 115 8.37 -5.17 0.43
C GLN A 115 7.59 -6.44 0.72
N TYR A 116 6.36 -6.56 0.22
CA TYR A 116 5.62 -7.83 0.27
C TYR A 116 6.36 -8.96 -0.46
N LEU A 117 6.91 -8.68 -1.65
CA LEU A 117 7.77 -9.65 -2.32
C LEU A 117 8.99 -10.02 -1.49
N THR A 118 9.61 -9.05 -0.82
CA THR A 118 10.79 -9.28 0.01
C THR A 118 10.45 -10.11 1.24
N GLU A 119 9.36 -9.78 1.92
CA GLU A 119 8.82 -10.52 3.06
C GLU A 119 8.58 -11.99 2.70
N LYS A 120 8.02 -12.25 1.51
CA LYS A 120 7.73 -13.61 1.05
C LYS A 120 8.95 -14.35 0.53
N TYR A 121 9.85 -13.65 -0.16
CA TYR A 121 11.10 -14.23 -0.66
C TYR A 121 11.99 -14.73 0.48
N PHE A 122 12.12 -13.94 1.55
CA PHE A 122 12.94 -14.29 2.71
C PHE A 122 12.20 -15.03 3.82
N ASN A 123 10.91 -15.33 3.62
CA ASN A 123 10.06 -16.02 4.58
C ASN A 123 10.07 -15.36 5.99
N TYR A 124 9.96 -14.03 6.04
CA TYR A 124 10.06 -13.30 7.30
C TYR A 124 8.79 -13.39 8.16
N GLY A 125 7.66 -12.95 7.61
CA GLY A 125 6.42 -12.79 8.36
C GLY A 125 5.26 -12.41 7.43
N ASP A 126 4.29 -11.67 7.96
CA ASP A 126 3.04 -11.32 7.26
C ASP A 126 2.62 -9.84 7.45
N ASN A 127 3.54 -8.96 7.87
CA ASN A 127 3.25 -7.55 8.10
C ASN A 127 2.88 -6.82 6.80
N TRP A 128 3.69 -7.00 5.74
CA TRP A 128 3.39 -6.41 4.43
C TRP A 128 2.26 -7.14 3.73
N GLU A 129 2.14 -8.46 3.89
CA GLU A 129 1.01 -9.23 3.40
C GLU A 129 -0.32 -8.66 3.88
N ARG A 130 -0.44 -8.38 5.19
CA ARG A 130 -1.65 -7.77 5.76
C ARG A 130 -1.97 -6.44 5.11
N ILE A 131 -0.98 -5.56 4.90
CA ILE A 131 -1.15 -4.28 4.21
C ILE A 131 -1.60 -4.48 2.75
N ILE A 132 -1.01 -5.45 2.04
CA ILE A 132 -1.38 -5.77 0.67
C ILE A 132 -2.82 -6.30 0.57
N GLN A 133 -3.31 -7.06 1.56
CA GLN A 133 -4.72 -7.47 1.56
C GLN A 133 -5.67 -6.28 1.66
N ILE A 134 -5.29 -5.21 2.38
CA ILE A 134 -6.08 -3.97 2.44
C ILE A 134 -6.12 -3.27 1.07
N TYR A 135 -4.98 -3.20 0.39
CA TYR A 135 -4.95 -2.69 -0.99
C TYR A 135 -5.81 -3.53 -1.93
N TYR A 136 -5.77 -4.86 -1.82
CA TYR A 136 -6.60 -5.76 -2.63
C TYR A 136 -8.10 -5.58 -2.39
N GLN A 137 -8.50 -5.09 -1.22
CA GLN A 137 -9.88 -4.73 -0.91
C GLN A 137 -10.27 -3.34 -1.44
N GLY A 138 -9.34 -2.63 -2.09
CA GLY A 138 -9.58 -1.31 -2.68
C GLY A 138 -9.44 -0.16 -1.69
N HIS A 139 -8.81 -0.35 -0.52
CA HIS A 139 -8.61 0.70 0.48
C HIS A 139 -7.19 1.28 0.44
N PHE A 140 -6.98 2.40 1.13
CA PHE A 140 -5.66 3.03 1.26
C PHE A 140 -5.10 2.90 2.69
N PRO A 141 -4.25 1.91 2.98
CA PRO A 141 -3.48 1.88 4.22
C PRO A 141 -2.42 2.99 4.19
N ILE A 142 -2.44 3.88 5.18
CA ILE A 142 -1.60 5.08 5.19
C ILE A 142 -0.54 5.10 6.30
N GLY A 143 -0.72 4.32 7.36
CA GLY A 143 0.15 4.41 8.52
C GLY A 143 -0.32 3.58 9.70
N PHE A 144 0.29 3.81 10.86
CA PHE A 144 -0.10 3.20 12.12
C PHE A 144 -0.33 4.24 13.21
N TYR A 145 -1.22 3.91 14.15
CA TYR A 145 -1.34 4.60 15.43
C TYR A 145 -1.48 3.56 16.54
N LYS A 146 -0.54 3.54 17.49
CA LYS A 146 -0.54 2.60 18.63
C LYS A 146 -0.78 1.14 18.20
N LYS A 147 -0.05 0.67 17.18
CA LYS A 147 -0.15 -0.68 16.58
C LYS A 147 -1.45 -0.99 15.82
N LYS A 148 -2.33 0.00 15.63
CA LYS A 148 -3.50 -0.13 14.75
C LYS A 148 -3.18 0.43 13.39
N LEU A 149 -3.57 -0.27 12.34
CA LEU A 149 -3.41 0.20 10.97
C LEU A 149 -4.42 1.31 10.71
N VAL A 150 -3.95 2.44 10.20
CA VAL A 150 -4.78 3.55 9.77
C VAL A 150 -5.07 3.38 8.28
N VAL A 151 -6.35 3.38 7.94
CA VAL A 151 -6.84 3.13 6.59
C VAL A 151 -7.81 4.24 6.20
N ILE A 152 -7.70 4.68 4.96
CA ILE A 152 -8.70 5.51 4.29
C ILE A 152 -9.50 4.63 3.36
#